data_AF-A0A924XQJ8-F1
#
_entry.id   AF-A0A924XQJ8-F1
#
_cell.length_a   1.000
_cell.length_b   1.000
_cell.length_c   1.000
_cell.angle_alpha   90.00
_cell.angle_beta   90.00
_cell.angle_gamma   90.00
#
_symmetry.space_group_name_H-M   'P 1'
#
loop_
_entity.id
_entity.type
_entity.pdbx_description
1 polymer ?
#
loop_
_entity_poly.entity_id
_entity_poly.type
_entity_poly.pdbx_seq_one_letter_code
_entity_poly.pdbx_strand_id
1 'polypeptide(L)'
;GRFIDTERHLGRLERSLNEVRIAMPMTRPALLHVLTEVARRNRVQDGLLYMQVTRGVARRDHAFPATAPAPAVVVTVRRIPPYPTDIDRWTARAITHPDQRWARCDIKSVGLLPNVLARQAAQEQGAAEAILVDAADMVTEGAATTIWIVDTNGVLRTRHLDQSILPGCTRAALLAEMQEARVPFDERAFSKTELQAAPEVFLTSATSFVKPIVAIDGRPVGDGRPGPVTRTLFALFARHVHGLSNAA
;
A
#
# COMPACT_ATOMS: atom_id res chain seq x y z
N GLY A 1 -1.59 -18.19 9.65
CA GLY A 1 -1.94 -17.86 11.06
C GLY A 1 -0.88 -17.02 11.78
N ARG A 2 -0.05 -16.27 11.04
CA ARG A 2 0.98 -15.34 11.56
C ARG A 2 0.67 -13.97 10.97
N PHE A 3 0.78 -12.89 11.75
CA PHE A 3 0.72 -11.54 11.20
C PHE A 3 2.03 -11.19 10.50
N ILE A 4 1.92 -10.67 9.28
CA ILE A 4 3.05 -10.20 8.48
C ILE A 4 3.25 -8.72 8.80
N ASP A 5 4.51 -8.28 8.95
CA ASP A 5 4.87 -6.88 9.16
C ASP A 5 4.20 -6.18 10.35
N THR A 6 3.92 -6.91 11.43
CA THR A 6 3.22 -6.41 12.64
C THR A 6 3.78 -5.07 13.13
N GLU A 7 5.10 -4.99 13.32
CA GLU A 7 5.76 -3.76 13.80
C GLU A 7 5.60 -2.59 12.83
N ARG A 8 5.67 -2.84 11.51
CA ARG A 8 5.47 -1.79 10.50
C ARG A 8 4.03 -1.28 10.52
N HIS A 9 3.06 -2.17 10.64
CA HIS A 9 1.64 -1.83 10.67
C HIS A 9 1.25 -1.09 11.95
N LEU A 10 1.69 -1.56 13.12
CA LEU A 10 1.41 -0.91 14.41
C LEU A 10 2.16 0.41 14.56
N GLY A 11 3.42 0.48 14.14
CA GLY A 11 4.17 1.74 14.12
C GLY A 11 3.51 2.80 13.24
N ARG A 12 2.97 2.41 12.07
CA ARG A 12 2.23 3.33 11.20
C ARG A 12 0.86 3.73 11.76
N LEU A 13 0.17 2.83 12.46
CA LEU A 13 -1.06 3.18 13.18
C LEU A 13 -0.77 4.27 14.21
N GLU A 14 0.23 4.07 15.06
CA GLU A 14 0.61 5.03 16.10
C GLU A 14 1.01 6.38 15.50
N ARG A 15 1.84 6.37 14.46
CA ARG A 15 2.17 7.61 13.72
C ARG A 15 0.90 8.30 13.25
N SER A 16 0.00 7.59 12.56
CA SER A 16 -1.22 8.19 11.99
C SER A 16 -2.13 8.75 13.08
N LEU A 17 -2.26 8.07 14.21
CA LEU A 17 -3.03 8.53 15.36
C LEU A 17 -2.40 9.76 16.01
N ASN A 18 -1.08 9.79 16.16
CA ASN A 18 -0.35 10.93 16.73
C ASN A 18 -0.51 12.18 15.84
N GLU A 19 -0.39 12.05 14.52
CA GLU A 19 -0.58 13.16 13.56
C GLU A 19 -1.95 13.82 13.65
N VAL A 20 -2.99 13.08 14.08
CA VAL A 20 -4.33 13.62 14.32
C VAL A 20 -4.68 13.72 15.81
N ARG A 21 -3.71 13.57 16.72
CA ARG A 21 -3.90 13.69 18.17
C ARG A 21 -5.01 12.78 18.70
N ILE A 22 -5.05 11.53 18.27
CA ILE A 22 -5.89 10.47 18.85
C ILE A 22 -4.95 9.58 19.67
N ALA A 23 -5.31 9.29 20.93
CA ALA A 23 -4.54 8.37 21.74
C ALA A 23 -4.67 6.93 21.19
N MET A 24 -3.67 6.08 21.45
CA MET A 24 -3.84 4.65 21.24
C MET A 24 -5.03 4.13 22.05
N PRO A 25 -5.91 3.29 21.46
CA PRO A 25 -7.12 2.82 22.15
C PRO A 25 -6.81 1.87 23.32
N MET A 26 -5.62 1.26 23.30
CA MET A 26 -5.08 0.36 24.32
C MET A 26 -3.57 0.20 24.10
N THR A 27 -2.90 -0.50 25.01
CA THR A 27 -1.47 -0.82 24.85
C THR A 27 -1.24 -1.75 23.65
N ARG A 28 -0.04 -1.70 23.05
CA ARG A 28 0.32 -2.61 21.93
C ARG A 28 0.05 -4.09 22.25
N PRO A 29 0.45 -4.64 23.42
CA PRO A 29 0.18 -6.04 23.74
C PRO A 29 -1.32 -6.36 23.81
N ALA A 30 -2.11 -5.47 24.41
CA ALA A 30 -3.57 -5.64 24.48
C ALA A 30 -4.20 -5.62 23.07
N LEU A 31 -3.75 -4.70 22.22
CA LEU A 31 -4.22 -4.62 20.84
C LEU A 31 -3.89 -5.90 20.07
N LEU A 32 -2.65 -6.38 20.15
CA LEU A 32 -2.23 -7.63 19.52
C LEU A 32 -3.04 -8.84 19.99
N HIS A 33 -3.37 -8.90 21.29
CA HIS A 33 -4.25 -9.92 21.82
C HIS A 33 -5.64 -9.86 21.16
N VAL A 34 -6.24 -8.67 21.07
CA VAL A 34 -7.54 -8.47 20.40
C VAL A 34 -7.49 -8.90 18.93
N LEU A 35 -6.47 -8.46 18.18
CA LEU A 35 -6.31 -8.80 16.76
C LEU A 35 -6.19 -10.33 16.56
N THR A 36 -5.41 -10.98 17.42
CA THR A 36 -5.21 -12.43 17.40
C THR A 36 -6.53 -13.16 17.69
N GLU A 37 -7.28 -12.69 18.69
CA GLU A 37 -8.55 -13.31 19.08
C GLU A 37 -9.63 -13.16 17.99
N VAL A 38 -9.67 -12.01 17.29
CA VAL A 38 -10.58 -11.81 16.14
C VAL A 38 -10.26 -12.81 15.03
N ALA A 39 -8.98 -12.98 14.66
CA ALA A 39 -8.57 -13.96 13.65
C ALA A 39 -8.91 -15.40 14.07
N ARG A 40 -8.62 -15.75 15.34
CA ARG A 40 -8.86 -17.07 15.90
C ARG A 40 -10.35 -17.43 15.93
N ARG A 41 -11.20 -16.54 16.44
CA ARG A 41 -12.67 -16.76 16.52
C ARG A 41 -13.32 -16.92 15.15
N ASN A 42 -12.80 -16.23 14.13
CA ASN A 42 -13.28 -16.34 12.75
C ASN A 42 -12.62 -17.47 11.95
N ARG A 43 -11.70 -18.25 12.54
CA ARG A 43 -10.98 -19.36 11.89
C ARG A 43 -10.32 -18.93 10.57
N VAL A 44 -9.69 -17.75 10.59
CA VAL A 44 -8.94 -17.21 9.46
C VAL A 44 -7.45 -17.41 9.70
N GLN A 45 -6.81 -18.21 8.86
CA GLN A 45 -5.37 -18.43 8.90
C GLN A 45 -4.63 -17.58 7.87
N ASP A 46 -5.19 -17.48 6.67
CA ASP A 46 -4.72 -16.64 5.57
C ASP A 46 -5.82 -15.64 5.23
N GLY A 47 -5.52 -14.36 5.42
CA GLY A 47 -6.56 -13.35 5.45
C GLY A 47 -6.04 -11.93 5.52
N LEU A 48 -6.98 -11.02 5.33
CA LEU A 48 -6.81 -9.60 5.61
C LEU A 48 -7.47 -9.29 6.95
N LEU A 49 -6.68 -8.75 7.87
CA LEU A 49 -7.20 -8.07 9.05
C LEU A 49 -7.30 -6.59 8.75
N TYR A 50 -8.50 -6.05 8.91
CA TYR A 50 -8.78 -4.63 8.84
C TYR A 50 -8.98 -4.07 10.25
N MET A 51 -8.40 -2.90 10.50
CA MET A 51 -8.58 -2.18 11.75
C MET A 51 -8.73 -0.69 11.46
N GLN A 52 -9.66 -0.06 12.18
CA GLN A 52 -9.86 1.37 12.21
C GLN A 52 -9.98 1.84 13.66
N VAL A 53 -9.37 2.98 13.95
CA VAL A 53 -9.53 3.71 15.20
C VAL A 53 -10.09 5.08 14.88
N THR A 54 -11.13 5.50 15.60
CA THR A 54 -11.71 6.86 15.50
C THR A 54 -11.55 7.60 16.81
N ARG A 55 -11.73 8.93 16.79
CA ARG A 55 -11.62 9.75 18.01
C ARG A 55 -12.59 9.33 19.10
N GLY A 56 -13.71 8.71 18.74
CA GLY A 56 -14.78 8.31 19.67
C GLY A 56 -16.07 9.07 19.41
N VAL A 57 -17.06 8.83 20.26
CA VAL A 57 -18.40 9.41 20.15
C VAL A 57 -18.46 10.72 20.96
N ALA A 58 -18.93 11.79 20.33
CA ALA A 58 -19.16 13.09 20.95
C ALA A 58 -20.28 13.84 20.23
N ARG A 59 -20.69 15.00 20.77
CA ARG A 59 -21.62 15.91 20.07
C ARG A 59 -20.99 16.40 18.75
N ARG A 60 -21.83 16.63 17.74
CA ARG A 60 -21.40 17.05 16.40
C ARG A 60 -20.75 18.43 16.45
N ASP A 61 -19.44 18.46 16.25
CA ASP A 61 -18.61 19.65 16.08
C ASP A 61 -17.38 19.27 15.24
N HIS A 62 -16.74 20.24 14.59
CA HIS A 62 -15.46 20.07 13.90
C HIS A 62 -14.27 20.16 14.86
N ALA A 63 -14.37 20.98 15.91
CA ALA A 63 -13.34 21.07 16.93
C ALA A 63 -13.23 19.76 17.71
N PHE A 64 -12.04 19.48 18.26
CA PHE A 64 -11.92 18.33 19.15
C PHE A 64 -12.78 18.55 20.39
N PRO A 65 -13.45 17.50 20.92
CA PRO A 65 -14.21 17.62 22.15
C PRO A 65 -13.31 18.09 23.30
N ALA A 66 -13.81 19.02 24.13
CA ALA A 66 -13.06 19.54 25.27
C ALA A 66 -12.63 18.42 26.25
N THR A 67 -13.50 17.42 26.42
CA THR A 67 -13.18 16.16 27.09
C THR A 67 -12.95 15.10 26.02
N ALA A 68 -11.72 14.60 25.90
CA ALA A 68 -11.39 13.57 24.93
C ALA A 68 -12.22 12.29 25.18
N PRO A 69 -13.01 11.82 24.21
CA PRO A 69 -13.71 10.56 24.35
C PRO A 69 -12.74 9.38 24.24
N ALA A 70 -13.18 8.20 24.69
CA ALA A 70 -12.45 6.96 24.46
C ALA A 70 -12.40 6.66 22.94
N PRO A 71 -11.22 6.42 22.34
CA PRO A 71 -11.11 6.04 20.94
C PRO A 71 -11.89 4.76 20.65
N ALA A 72 -12.72 4.77 19.62
CA ALA A 72 -13.48 3.59 19.21
C ALA A 72 -12.69 2.77 18.19
N VAL A 73 -12.65 1.45 18.36
CA VAL A 73 -11.93 0.51 17.51
C VAL A 73 -12.91 -0.42 16.80
N VAL A 74 -12.74 -0.54 15.49
CA VAL A 74 -13.42 -1.55 14.67
C VAL A 74 -12.36 -2.47 14.09
N VAL A 75 -12.54 -3.78 14.27
CA VAL A 75 -11.66 -4.81 13.71
C VAL A 75 -12.53 -5.81 12.94
N THR A 76 -12.13 -6.11 11.70
CA THR A 76 -12.74 -7.18 10.91
C THR A 76 -11.65 -8.06 10.34
N VAL A 77 -11.99 -9.29 10.02
CA VAL A 77 -11.08 -10.22 9.35
C VAL A 77 -11.84 -10.96 8.26
N ARG A 78 -11.18 -11.17 7.13
CA ARG A 78 -11.73 -11.97 6.03
C ARG A 78 -10.63 -12.81 5.40
N ARG A 79 -11.01 -13.94 4.80
CA ARG A 79 -10.11 -14.73 3.97
C ARG A 79 -9.76 -13.97 2.70
N ILE A 80 -8.52 -14.08 2.26
CA ILE A 80 -8.06 -13.63 0.96
C ILE A 80 -7.28 -14.78 0.30
N PRO A 81 -7.14 -14.79 -1.03
CA PRO A 81 -6.24 -15.74 -1.69
C PRO A 81 -4.82 -15.66 -1.11
N PRO A 82 -4.09 -16.78 -1.06
CA PRO A 82 -2.70 -16.80 -0.62
C PRO A 82 -1.81 -16.01 -1.59
N TYR A 83 -0.52 -15.92 -1.27
CA TYR A 83 0.46 -15.36 -2.20
C TYR A 83 0.36 -16.08 -3.56
N PRO A 84 0.28 -15.34 -4.67
CA PRO A 84 0.18 -15.93 -6.01
C PRO A 84 1.43 -16.76 -6.34
N THR A 85 1.23 -17.93 -6.94
CA THR A 85 2.33 -18.81 -7.38
C THR A 85 2.77 -18.54 -8.81
N ASP A 86 1.95 -17.83 -9.59
CA ASP A 86 2.18 -17.53 -11.00
C ASP A 86 2.01 -16.02 -11.21
N ILE A 87 3.13 -15.33 -11.47
CA ILE A 87 3.16 -13.88 -11.68
C ILE A 87 2.46 -13.46 -12.98
N ASP A 88 2.45 -14.31 -14.01
CA ASP A 88 1.84 -14.00 -15.31
C ASP A 88 0.30 -13.96 -15.20
N ARG A 89 -0.26 -14.71 -14.25
CA ARG A 89 -1.69 -14.64 -13.88
C ARG A 89 -1.99 -13.60 -12.80
N TRP A 90 -0.97 -12.98 -12.21
CA TRP A 90 -1.09 -11.97 -11.16
C TRP A 90 -0.89 -10.53 -11.68
N THR A 91 -1.30 -10.25 -12.91
CA THR A 91 -1.11 -8.92 -13.51
C THR A 91 -2.27 -7.97 -13.26
N ALA A 92 -2.04 -6.68 -13.46
CA ALA A 92 -3.06 -5.64 -13.41
C ALA A 92 -2.96 -4.71 -14.63
N ARG A 93 -4.09 -4.08 -14.95
CA ARG A 93 -4.15 -2.89 -15.80
C ARG A 93 -4.40 -1.68 -14.91
N ALA A 94 -3.88 -0.52 -15.30
CA ALA A 94 -4.09 0.73 -14.60
C ALA A 94 -4.55 1.85 -15.55
N ILE A 95 -5.10 2.91 -14.98
CA ILE A 95 -5.28 4.19 -15.66
C ILE A 95 -4.46 5.26 -14.95
N THR A 96 -4.13 6.36 -15.63
CA THR A 96 -3.72 7.59 -14.96
C THR A 96 -4.96 8.39 -14.55
N HIS A 97 -4.89 9.02 -13.38
CA HIS A 97 -5.99 9.82 -12.85
C HIS A 97 -5.44 11.03 -12.09
N PRO A 98 -6.08 12.21 -12.15
CA PRO A 98 -5.65 13.36 -11.35
C PRO A 98 -5.66 13.06 -9.85
N ASP A 99 -4.63 13.49 -9.13
CA ASP A 99 -4.59 13.41 -7.67
C ASP A 99 -5.41 14.55 -7.05
N GLN A 100 -6.64 14.22 -6.65
CA GLN A 100 -7.58 15.14 -6.00
C GLN A 100 -7.59 15.00 -4.47
N ARG A 101 -6.60 14.31 -3.90
CA ARG A 101 -6.52 14.07 -2.46
C ARG A 101 -5.99 15.31 -1.73
N TRP A 102 -6.16 15.29 -0.41
CA TRP A 102 -5.61 16.30 0.48
C TRP A 102 -4.08 16.24 0.59
N ALA A 103 -3.47 17.28 1.17
CA ALA A 103 -2.02 17.43 1.29
C ALA A 103 -1.35 16.57 2.37
N ARG A 104 -2.08 15.69 3.08
CA ARG A 104 -1.57 14.85 4.19
C ARG A 104 -1.77 13.36 3.93
N CYS A 105 -1.45 12.92 2.72
CA CYS A 105 -1.54 11.52 2.30
C CYS A 105 -0.62 10.58 3.09
N ASP A 106 0.37 11.13 3.80
CA ASP A 106 1.19 10.41 4.75
C ASP A 106 0.40 9.84 5.95
N ILE A 107 -0.77 10.39 6.27
CA ILE A 107 -1.65 9.92 7.34
C ILE A 107 -2.62 8.88 6.77
N LYS A 108 -2.59 7.64 7.30
CA LYS A 108 -3.54 6.59 6.90
C LYS A 108 -4.90 6.79 7.57
N SER A 109 -5.67 7.75 7.07
CA SER A 109 -7.00 8.09 7.58
C SER A 109 -8.13 7.32 6.88
N VAL A 110 -9.36 7.53 7.34
CA VAL A 110 -10.59 6.98 6.75
C VAL A 110 -11.28 7.98 5.80
N GLY A 111 -10.71 9.17 5.61
CA GLY A 111 -11.16 10.17 4.65
C GLY A 111 -10.77 9.78 3.22
N LEU A 112 -11.39 8.71 2.70
CA LEU A 112 -10.94 8.01 1.49
C LEU A 112 -11.79 8.33 0.24
N LEU A 113 -12.67 9.33 0.29
CA LEU A 113 -13.57 9.63 -0.83
C LEU A 113 -12.83 9.83 -2.17
N PRO A 114 -11.74 10.62 -2.26
CA PRO A 114 -11.04 10.77 -3.53
C PRO A 114 -10.37 9.46 -4.00
N ASN A 115 -9.88 8.63 -3.07
CA ASN A 115 -9.34 7.30 -3.39
C ASN A 115 -10.42 6.37 -3.96
N VAL A 116 -11.63 6.41 -3.40
CA VAL A 116 -12.77 5.63 -3.88
C VAL A 116 -13.17 6.07 -5.29
N LEU A 117 -13.25 7.38 -5.54
CA LEU A 117 -13.57 7.92 -6.87
C LEU A 117 -12.51 7.51 -7.92
N ALA A 118 -11.23 7.61 -7.59
CA ALA A 118 -10.16 7.18 -8.48
C ALA A 118 -10.22 5.67 -8.77
N ARG A 119 -10.50 4.84 -7.75
CA ARG A 119 -10.67 3.39 -7.95
C ARG A 119 -11.89 3.08 -8.81
N GLN A 120 -12.98 3.80 -8.61
CA GLN A 120 -14.20 3.65 -9.41
C GLN A 120 -13.95 4.01 -10.88
N ALA A 121 -13.23 5.12 -11.15
CA ALA A 121 -12.84 5.50 -12.50
C ALA A 121 -11.97 4.44 -13.20
N ALA A 122 -11.04 3.80 -12.46
CA ALA A 122 -10.29 2.67 -12.98
C ALA A 122 -11.19 1.48 -13.33
N GLN A 123 -12.11 1.12 -12.42
CA GLN A 123 -13.04 0.01 -12.61
C GLN A 123 -13.94 0.21 -13.84
N GLU A 124 -14.44 1.43 -14.06
CA GLU A 124 -15.26 1.80 -15.22
C GLU A 124 -14.50 1.67 -16.55
N GLN A 125 -13.18 1.73 -16.52
CA GLN A 125 -12.30 1.52 -17.67
C GLN A 125 -11.67 0.13 -17.72
N GLY A 126 -12.15 -0.81 -16.89
CA GLY A 126 -11.64 -2.19 -16.85
C GLY A 126 -10.23 -2.32 -16.28
N ALA A 127 -9.75 -1.31 -15.56
CA ALA A 127 -8.48 -1.30 -14.85
C ALA A 127 -8.67 -1.64 -13.37
N ALA A 128 -7.67 -2.31 -12.79
CA ALA A 128 -7.68 -2.68 -11.38
C ALA A 128 -7.21 -1.53 -10.47
N GLU A 129 -6.46 -0.57 -11.00
CA GLU A 129 -5.83 0.52 -10.23
C GLU A 129 -5.89 1.85 -10.97
N ALA A 130 -5.94 2.94 -10.22
CA ALA A 130 -5.69 4.29 -10.73
C ALA A 130 -4.35 4.78 -10.19
N ILE A 131 -3.41 5.11 -11.08
CA ILE A 131 -2.15 5.77 -10.78
C ILE A 131 -2.42 7.27 -10.73
N LEU A 132 -2.16 7.88 -9.58
CA LEU A 132 -2.47 9.27 -9.33
C LEU A 132 -1.32 10.18 -9.77
N VAL A 133 -1.68 11.28 -10.41
CA VAL A 133 -0.75 12.27 -10.97
C VAL A 133 -1.11 13.64 -10.42
N ASP A 134 -0.13 14.31 -9.81
CA ASP A 134 -0.33 15.65 -9.24
C ASP A 134 -0.34 16.76 -10.30
N ALA A 135 -0.59 18.00 -9.87
CA ALA A 135 -0.70 19.16 -10.76
C ALA A 135 0.62 19.52 -11.49
N ALA A 136 1.76 18.98 -11.04
CA ALA A 136 3.05 19.16 -11.69
C ALA A 136 3.38 18.00 -12.67
N ASP A 137 2.38 17.18 -13.02
CA ASP A 137 2.51 15.98 -13.86
C ASP A 137 3.44 14.91 -13.27
N MET A 138 3.61 14.92 -11.94
CA MET A 138 4.41 13.93 -11.21
C MET A 138 3.52 12.84 -10.64
N VAL A 139 3.96 11.58 -10.78
CA VAL A 139 3.25 10.43 -10.21
C VAL A 139 3.38 10.50 -8.70
N THR A 140 2.28 10.42 -7.95
CA THR A 140 2.28 10.31 -6.49
C THR A 140 2.30 8.84 -6.09
N GLU A 141 1.14 8.21 -6.04
CA GLU A 141 0.94 6.80 -5.75
C GLU A 141 -0.33 6.29 -6.45
N GLY A 142 -0.74 5.04 -6.21
CA GLY A 142 -2.03 4.54 -6.68
C GLY A 142 -3.16 4.87 -5.69
N ALA A 143 -4.41 4.65 -6.09
CA ALA A 143 -5.56 4.92 -5.22
C ALA A 143 -5.49 4.21 -3.85
N ALA A 144 -4.80 3.06 -3.76
CA ALA A 144 -4.54 2.39 -2.49
C ALA A 144 -3.18 1.65 -2.43
N THR A 145 -2.20 2.06 -3.24
CA THR A 145 -0.97 1.28 -3.49
C THR A 145 0.23 2.19 -3.73
N THR A 146 1.45 1.77 -3.41
CA THR A 146 2.67 2.47 -3.88
C THR A 146 3.00 2.05 -5.32
N ILE A 147 3.49 2.98 -6.15
CA ILE A 147 3.84 2.73 -7.57
C ILE A 147 5.35 2.75 -7.76
N TRP A 148 5.83 1.82 -8.59
CA TRP A 148 7.23 1.61 -8.92
C TRP A 148 7.40 1.51 -10.43
N ILE A 149 8.53 1.99 -10.93
CA ILE A 149 8.93 1.82 -12.33
C ILE A 149 10.36 1.29 -12.42
N VAL A 150 10.67 0.54 -13.46
CA VAL A 150 12.04 0.47 -13.97
C VAL A 150 12.11 1.51 -15.08
N ASP A 151 12.99 2.49 -14.95
CA ASP A 151 13.11 3.54 -15.96
C ASP A 151 13.82 3.04 -17.23
N THR A 152 13.91 3.90 -18.25
CA THR A 152 14.57 3.58 -19.53
C THR A 152 16.08 3.32 -19.40
N ASN A 153 16.70 3.68 -18.28
CA ASN A 153 18.10 3.42 -17.98
C ASN A 153 18.26 2.12 -17.15
N GLY A 154 17.18 1.38 -16.90
CA GLY A 154 17.18 0.16 -16.09
C GLY A 154 17.22 0.40 -14.57
N VAL A 155 17.01 1.64 -14.11
CA VAL A 155 17.02 1.98 -12.68
C VAL A 155 15.63 1.77 -12.09
N LEU A 156 15.55 1.00 -11.01
CA LEU A 156 14.31 0.84 -10.23
C LEU A 156 14.02 2.12 -9.43
N ARG A 157 12.82 2.67 -9.60
CA ARG A 157 12.39 3.92 -8.97
C ARG A 157 11.06 3.78 -8.22
N THR A 158 10.95 4.50 -7.11
CA THR A 158 9.70 4.84 -6.44
C THR A 158 9.78 6.29 -5.97
N ARG A 159 8.64 6.98 -5.84
CA ARG A 159 8.63 8.32 -5.23
C ARG A 159 9.18 8.26 -3.79
N HIS A 160 9.98 9.26 -3.43
CA HIS A 160 10.49 9.44 -2.08
C HIS A 160 9.34 9.74 -1.10
N LEU A 161 9.54 9.43 0.18
CA LEU A 161 8.53 9.71 1.20
C LEU A 161 8.48 11.20 1.51
N ASP A 162 7.31 11.79 1.33
CA ASP A 162 6.91 13.12 1.80
C ASP A 162 5.43 13.08 2.21
N GLN A 163 4.76 14.24 2.30
CA GLN A 163 3.33 14.30 2.67
C GLN A 163 2.37 13.90 1.54
N SER A 164 2.86 13.76 0.30
CA SER A 164 2.06 13.48 -0.90
C SER A 164 1.74 11.99 -1.10
N ILE A 165 2.46 11.09 -0.40
CA ILE A 165 2.26 9.64 -0.50
C ILE A 165 2.23 8.96 0.86
N LEU A 166 1.58 7.80 0.93
CA LEU A 166 1.54 7.00 2.15
C LEU A 166 2.84 6.18 2.30
N PRO A 167 3.51 6.18 3.48
CA PRO A 167 4.59 5.24 3.76
C PRO A 167 4.04 3.81 3.86
N GLY A 168 4.04 3.09 2.73
CA GLY A 168 3.55 1.72 2.62
C GLY A 168 4.35 0.72 3.46
N CYS A 169 3.69 -0.14 4.23
CA CYS A 169 4.38 -1.23 4.95
C CYS A 169 5.04 -2.22 3.98
N THR A 170 4.33 -2.61 2.92
CA THR A 170 4.87 -3.46 1.83
C THR A 170 6.02 -2.78 1.09
N ARG A 171 5.95 -1.47 0.85
CA ARG A 171 7.07 -0.67 0.31
C ARG A 171 8.29 -0.78 1.22
N ALA A 172 8.11 -0.53 2.52
CA ALA A 172 9.22 -0.58 3.49
C ALA A 172 9.80 -2.00 3.67
N ALA A 173 8.96 -3.04 3.63
CA ALA A 173 9.41 -4.42 3.65
C ALA A 173 10.20 -4.77 2.38
N LEU A 174 9.68 -4.43 1.19
CA LEU A 174 10.37 -4.67 -0.07
C LEU A 174 11.73 -3.93 -0.15
N LEU A 175 11.80 -2.68 0.31
CA LEU A 175 13.06 -1.94 0.41
C LEU A 175 14.09 -2.67 1.27
N ALA A 176 13.67 -3.22 2.42
CA ALA A 176 14.57 -3.98 3.29
C ALA A 176 15.07 -5.27 2.63
N GLU A 177 14.19 -6.00 1.95
CA GLU A 177 14.58 -7.20 1.19
C GLU A 177 15.55 -6.85 0.05
N MET A 178 15.30 -5.74 -0.67
CA MET A 178 16.19 -5.27 -1.75
C MET A 178 17.57 -4.86 -1.23
N GLN A 179 17.63 -4.21 -0.06
CA GLN A 179 18.90 -3.86 0.58
C GLN A 179 19.71 -5.11 0.93
N GLU A 180 19.08 -6.14 1.49
CA GLU A 180 19.73 -7.42 1.81
C GLU A 180 20.21 -8.14 0.55
N ALA A 181 19.38 -8.17 -0.50
CA ALA A 181 19.70 -8.77 -1.80
C ALA A 181 20.63 -7.91 -2.68
N ARG A 182 21.06 -6.73 -2.20
CA ARG A 182 21.90 -5.76 -2.94
C ARG A 182 21.30 -5.34 -4.28
N VAL A 183 19.97 -5.26 -4.36
CA VAL A 183 19.26 -4.72 -5.53
C VAL A 183 19.27 -3.19 -5.42
N PRO A 184 19.90 -2.47 -6.36
CA PRO A 184 19.92 -1.01 -6.33
C PRO A 184 18.53 -0.44 -6.62
N PHE A 185 18.17 0.62 -5.92
CA PHE A 185 16.94 1.38 -6.14
C PHE A 185 17.20 2.87 -5.91
N ASP A 186 16.36 3.72 -6.50
CA ASP A 186 16.41 5.17 -6.33
C ASP A 186 15.04 5.71 -5.89
N GLU A 187 14.99 6.33 -4.71
CA GLU A 187 13.80 6.99 -4.18
C GLU A 187 13.71 8.41 -4.73
N ARG A 188 13.09 8.57 -5.92
CA ARG A 188 12.92 9.85 -6.62
C ARG A 188 11.52 9.95 -7.23
N ALA A 189 10.96 11.16 -7.22
CA ALA A 189 9.74 11.43 -7.98
C ALA A 189 9.99 11.28 -9.48
N PHE A 190 9.00 10.76 -10.21
CA PHE A 190 9.04 10.60 -11.66
C PHE A 190 7.74 11.11 -12.29
N SER A 191 7.87 11.64 -13.49
CA SER A 191 6.78 12.23 -14.26
C SER A 191 5.84 11.17 -14.85
N LYS A 192 4.65 11.59 -15.26
CA LYS A 192 3.74 10.76 -16.07
C LYS A 192 4.41 10.30 -17.37
N THR A 193 5.25 11.14 -17.96
CA THR A 193 6.02 10.79 -19.17
C THR A 193 7.01 9.65 -18.89
N GLU A 194 7.75 9.71 -17.79
CA GLU A 194 8.66 8.62 -17.38
C GLU A 194 7.89 7.33 -17.08
N LEU A 195 6.72 7.42 -16.44
CA LEU A 195 5.84 6.27 -16.22
C LEU A 195 5.39 5.62 -17.53
N GLN A 196 5.01 6.41 -18.53
CA GLN A 196 4.55 5.90 -19.83
C GLN A 196 5.68 5.31 -20.67
N ALA A 197 6.92 5.75 -20.46
CA ALA A 197 8.11 5.24 -21.16
C ALA A 197 8.76 4.03 -20.45
N ALA A 198 8.35 3.71 -19.22
CA ALA A 198 8.98 2.69 -18.40
C ALA A 198 8.84 1.27 -19.02
N PRO A 199 9.94 0.49 -19.16
CA PRO A 199 9.87 -0.90 -19.58
C PRO A 199 9.13 -1.81 -18.58
N GLU A 200 9.14 -1.48 -17.28
CA GLU A 200 8.40 -2.22 -16.26
C GLU A 200 7.70 -1.26 -15.29
N VAL A 201 6.47 -1.59 -14.90
CA VAL A 201 5.72 -0.88 -13.87
C VAL A 201 5.10 -1.92 -12.94
N PHE A 202 5.13 -1.69 -11.64
CA PHE A 202 4.41 -2.51 -10.68
C PHE A 202 3.90 -1.69 -9.50
N LEU A 203 2.95 -2.25 -8.77
CA LEU A 203 2.42 -1.66 -7.55
C LEU A 203 2.71 -2.53 -6.34
N THR A 204 2.66 -1.91 -5.16
CA THR A 204 2.75 -2.63 -3.89
C THR A 204 1.67 -2.25 -2.88
N SER A 205 1.12 -3.26 -2.20
CA SER A 205 0.23 -3.12 -1.04
C SER A 205 0.15 -4.43 -0.24
N ALA A 206 -0.45 -4.37 0.95
CA ALA A 206 -0.57 -5.53 1.83
C ALA A 206 -1.36 -6.69 1.21
N THR A 207 -2.23 -6.42 0.22
CA THR A 207 -3.04 -7.44 -0.45
C THR A 207 -2.64 -7.70 -1.90
N SER A 208 -1.88 -6.79 -2.51
CA SER A 208 -1.40 -6.94 -3.89
C SER A 208 0.04 -7.46 -3.97
N PHE A 209 0.79 -7.40 -2.86
CA PHE A 209 2.20 -7.76 -2.77
C PHE A 209 3.04 -6.97 -3.77
N VAL A 210 3.88 -7.61 -4.59
CA VAL A 210 4.46 -7.02 -5.81
C VAL A 210 3.55 -7.40 -6.97
N LYS A 211 2.83 -6.45 -7.56
CA LYS A 211 1.88 -6.73 -8.64
C LYS A 211 2.26 -6.01 -9.93
N PRO A 212 2.63 -6.74 -11.00
CA PRO A 212 2.95 -6.13 -12.30
C PRO A 212 1.76 -5.35 -12.87
N ILE A 213 2.03 -4.18 -13.42
CA ILE A 213 1.11 -3.41 -14.25
C ILE A 213 1.55 -3.59 -15.70
N VAL A 214 0.75 -4.28 -16.49
CA VAL A 214 1.09 -4.65 -17.88
C VAL A 214 0.48 -3.72 -18.93
N ALA A 215 -0.45 -2.85 -18.51
CA ALA A 215 -0.99 -1.82 -19.37
C ALA A 215 -1.44 -0.60 -18.55
N ILE A 216 -1.20 0.59 -19.11
CA ILE A 216 -1.61 1.89 -18.56
C ILE A 216 -2.35 2.66 -19.65
N ASP A 217 -3.53 3.20 -19.35
CA ASP A 217 -4.34 3.99 -20.31
C ASP A 217 -4.58 3.25 -21.64
N GLY A 218 -4.82 1.94 -21.57
CA GLY A 218 -5.02 1.07 -22.74
C GLY A 218 -3.76 0.72 -23.52
N ARG A 219 -2.59 1.25 -23.15
CA ARG A 219 -1.31 0.97 -23.81
C ARG A 219 -0.50 -0.07 -23.03
N PRO A 220 0.20 -1.00 -23.69
CA PRO A 220 1.07 -1.96 -23.00
C PRO A 220 2.23 -1.23 -22.30
N VAL A 221 2.61 -1.73 -21.13
CA VAL A 221 3.88 -1.39 -20.48
C VAL A 221 4.93 -2.35 -21.01
N GLY A 222 6.02 -1.84 -21.60
CA GLY A 222 7.01 -2.67 -22.28
C GLY A 222 6.36 -3.55 -23.36
N ASP A 223 6.54 -4.87 -23.23
CA ASP A 223 5.94 -5.88 -24.11
C ASP A 223 4.56 -6.39 -23.65
N GLY A 224 3.99 -5.78 -22.60
CA GLY A 224 2.73 -6.19 -22.01
C GLY A 224 2.83 -7.41 -21.09
N ARG A 225 4.04 -7.75 -20.60
CA ARG A 225 4.28 -8.87 -19.68
C ARG A 225 5.09 -8.42 -18.45
N PRO A 226 5.05 -9.17 -17.34
CA PRO A 226 5.95 -8.92 -16.21
C PRO A 226 7.41 -9.04 -16.64
N GLY A 227 8.19 -7.98 -16.44
CA GLY A 227 9.61 -7.94 -16.77
C GLY A 227 10.51 -8.60 -15.71
N PRO A 228 11.81 -8.75 -16.01
CA PRO A 228 12.75 -9.48 -15.18
C PRO A 228 12.97 -8.87 -13.78
N VAL A 229 12.96 -7.55 -13.63
CA VAL A 229 13.14 -6.91 -12.32
C VAL A 229 11.91 -7.20 -11.46
N THR A 230 10.72 -6.97 -11.98
CA THR A 230 9.46 -7.23 -11.28
C THR A 230 9.32 -8.70 -10.88
N ARG A 231 9.73 -9.64 -11.75
CA ARG A 231 9.77 -11.08 -11.42
C ARG A 231 10.72 -11.40 -10.27
N THR A 232 11.90 -10.79 -10.28
CA THR A 232 12.89 -10.96 -9.21
C THR A 232 12.34 -10.46 -7.87
N LEU A 233 11.74 -9.26 -7.85
CA LEU A 233 11.14 -8.67 -6.66
C LEU A 233 9.92 -9.44 -6.16
N PHE A 234 9.12 -9.99 -7.07
CA PHE A 234 8.01 -10.88 -6.74
C PHE A 234 8.47 -12.16 -6.04
N ALA A 235 9.53 -12.80 -6.55
CA ALA A 235 10.09 -14.00 -5.92
C ALA A 235 10.74 -13.67 -4.56
N LEU A 236 11.46 -12.55 -4.49
CA LEU A 236 12.07 -12.07 -3.26
C LEU A 236 11.01 -11.80 -2.18
N PHE A 237 9.94 -11.08 -2.52
CA PHE A 237 8.88 -10.75 -1.57
C PHE A 237 8.04 -11.97 -1.15
N ALA A 238 7.94 -13.02 -1.98
CA ALA A 238 7.31 -14.27 -1.59
C ALA A 238 8.01 -14.89 -0.37
N ARG A 239 9.35 -14.86 -0.33
CA ARG A 239 10.16 -15.36 0.81
C ARG A 239 9.80 -14.64 2.11
N HIS A 240 9.70 -13.32 2.05
CA HIS A 240 9.28 -12.47 3.18
C HIS A 240 7.90 -12.88 3.73
N VAL A 241 6.92 -13.05 2.84
CA VAL A 241 5.55 -13.46 3.21
C VAL A 241 5.55 -14.83 3.89
N HIS A 242 6.37 -15.76 3.39
CA HIS A 242 6.53 -17.09 3.98
C HIS A 242 7.42 -17.13 5.23
N GLY A 243 8.04 -16.00 5.63
CA GLY A 243 8.90 -15.93 6.81
C GLY A 243 10.27 -16.58 6.61
N LEU A 244 10.73 -16.66 5.36
CA LEU A 244 12.04 -17.18 4.97
C LEU A 244 13.04 -16.01 4.90
N SER A 245 14.24 -16.17 5.48
CA SER A 245 15.33 -15.17 5.44
C SER A 245 16.19 -15.30 4.17
N ASN A 246 16.86 -14.23 3.73
CA ASN A 246 17.86 -14.30 2.65
C ASN A 246 19.25 -14.74 3.12
N ALA A 247 19.47 -14.86 4.43
CA ALA A 247 20.66 -15.49 4.99
C ALA A 247 20.67 -17.00 4.70
N ALA A 248 21.51 -17.40 3.74
CA ALA A 248 22.05 -18.75 3.58
C ALA A 248 23.54 -18.73 3.95
#